data_AF-A0A517NBZ4-F1
#
_entry.id   AF-A0A517NBZ4-F1
#
_cell.length_a   1.000
_cell.length_b   1.000
_cell.length_c   1.000
_cell.angle_alpha   90.00
_cell.angle_beta   90.00
_cell.angle_gamma   90.00
#
_symmetry.space_group_name_H-M   'P 1'
#
loop_
_entity.id
_entity.type
_entity.pdbx_description
1 polymer ?
#
loop_
_entity_poly.entity_id
_entity_poly.type
_entity_poly.pdbx_seq_one_letter_code
_entity_poly.pdbx_strand_id
1 'polypeptide(L)'
;MLLSGDEIRRRQGDKLRIDPFEESRLNPNSYNLSLHHEVLVYEEVVLDAASPNRYRRIEIPADGLTLQPNQLYLGRTVEYTETHDVVPMIQGRSSLGRLGLFVNPGGSLGDAGYCGTWTLEMHCVQPVRIYPGMEVCQIYYWGMEGTCQGYDSEKYQNSRDIKPSQMFRELGAEGSDQQLELKFDELLHGAR
;
A
#
# COMPACT_ATOMS: atom_id res chain seq x y z
N MET A 1 -20.29 6.78 -11.72
CA MET A 1 -21.10 6.89 -10.48
C MET A 1 -20.35 6.22 -9.33
N LEU A 2 -20.43 6.73 -8.09
CA LEU A 2 -19.79 6.15 -6.91
C LEU A 2 -20.60 4.95 -6.37
N LEU A 3 -19.93 3.86 -5.99
CA LEU A 3 -20.59 2.70 -5.36
C LEU A 3 -20.87 2.98 -3.88
N SER A 4 -22.06 2.60 -3.41
CA SER A 4 -22.38 2.55 -1.97
C SER A 4 -21.70 1.34 -1.32
N GLY A 5 -21.62 1.32 0.01
CA GLY A 5 -21.17 0.15 0.77
C GLY A 5 -22.00 -1.08 0.45
N ASP A 6 -23.32 -0.94 0.37
CA ASP A 6 -24.21 -2.04 0.00
C ASP A 6 -23.90 -2.59 -1.40
N GLU A 7 -23.53 -1.73 -2.34
CA GLU A 7 -23.15 -2.13 -3.68
C GLU A 7 -21.77 -2.81 -3.72
N ILE A 8 -20.82 -2.35 -2.90
CA ILE A 8 -19.53 -3.04 -2.69
C ILE A 8 -19.79 -4.45 -2.16
N ARG A 9 -20.59 -4.58 -1.10
CA ARG A 9 -20.97 -5.87 -0.51
C ARG A 9 -21.67 -6.77 -1.52
N ARG A 10 -22.57 -6.23 -2.34
CA ARG A 10 -23.29 -7.00 -3.37
C ARG A 10 -22.37 -7.52 -4.48
N ARG A 11 -21.32 -6.77 -4.84
CA ARG A 11 -20.37 -7.13 -5.92
C ARG A 11 -19.16 -7.94 -5.43
N GLN A 12 -18.95 -8.03 -4.12
CA GLN A 12 -17.87 -8.79 -3.50
C GLN A 12 -17.92 -10.27 -3.94
N GLY A 13 -16.83 -10.77 -4.53
CA GLY A 13 -16.70 -12.15 -5.03
C GLY A 13 -17.16 -12.38 -6.47
N ASP A 14 -17.62 -11.33 -7.16
CA ASP A 14 -17.97 -11.38 -8.60
C ASP A 14 -17.04 -10.45 -9.39
N LYS A 15 -17.41 -9.18 -9.53
CA LYS A 15 -16.63 -8.17 -10.27
C LYS A 15 -15.67 -7.37 -9.41
N LEU A 16 -15.71 -7.56 -8.10
CA LEU A 16 -14.89 -6.87 -7.13
C LEU A 16 -14.53 -7.88 -6.05
N ARG A 17 -13.27 -7.88 -5.62
CA ARG A 17 -12.82 -8.71 -4.51
C ARG A 17 -12.01 -7.88 -3.55
N ILE A 18 -12.25 -8.09 -2.27
CA ILE A 18 -11.42 -7.65 -1.16
C ILE A 18 -11.15 -8.91 -0.32
N ASP A 19 -9.90 -9.19 0.01
CA ASP A 19 -9.52 -10.43 0.72
C ASP A 19 -8.39 -10.15 1.73
N PRO A 20 -8.64 -10.28 3.05
CA PRO A 20 -9.90 -10.69 3.67
C PRO A 20 -10.99 -9.61 3.61
N PHE A 21 -12.27 -10.03 3.57
CA PHE A 21 -13.43 -9.14 3.67
C PHE A 21 -14.16 -9.33 5.00
N GLU A 22 -14.19 -8.27 5.80
CA GLU A 22 -14.94 -8.15 7.04
C GLU A 22 -16.07 -7.11 6.89
N GLU A 23 -17.33 -7.50 7.11
CA GLU A 23 -18.47 -6.59 6.98
C GLU A 23 -18.42 -5.39 7.93
N SER A 24 -17.77 -5.54 9.09
CA SER A 24 -17.62 -4.46 10.08
C SER A 24 -16.79 -3.28 9.58
N ARG A 25 -16.02 -3.44 8.50
CA ARG A 25 -15.20 -2.38 7.89
C ARG A 25 -15.90 -1.66 6.75
N LEU A 26 -17.13 -2.05 6.42
CA LEU A 26 -17.92 -1.43 5.36
C LEU A 26 -18.49 -0.08 5.84
N ASN A 27 -18.29 0.96 5.03
CA ASN A 27 -18.84 2.30 5.25
C ASN A 27 -19.98 2.57 4.25
N PRO A 28 -20.74 3.67 4.39
CA PRO A 28 -21.83 4.00 3.46
C PRO A 28 -21.44 4.05 1.98
N ASN A 29 -20.18 4.37 1.65
CA ASN A 29 -19.67 4.52 0.28
C ASN A 29 -18.19 4.12 0.11
N SER A 30 -17.65 3.33 1.04
CA SER A 30 -16.25 2.89 1.02
C SER A 30 -16.08 1.65 1.89
N TYR A 31 -14.85 1.13 1.96
CA TYR A 31 -14.46 0.01 2.81
C TYR A 31 -13.12 0.36 3.48
N ASN A 32 -12.99 0.18 4.79
CA ASN A 32 -11.73 0.44 5.51
C ASN A 32 -10.72 -0.70 5.27
N LEU A 33 -9.50 -0.34 4.89
CA LEU A 33 -8.38 -1.25 4.71
C LEU A 33 -7.40 -1.14 5.88
N SER A 34 -6.78 -2.25 6.25
CA SER A 34 -5.92 -2.37 7.41
C SER A 34 -4.44 -2.36 7.05
N LEU A 35 -3.62 -1.84 7.97
CA LEU A 35 -2.18 -1.76 7.81
C LEU A 35 -1.50 -3.11 8.05
N HIS A 36 -0.63 -3.53 7.13
CA HIS A 36 0.23 -4.69 7.32
C HIS A 36 1.23 -4.50 8.47
N HIS A 37 1.72 -5.59 9.06
CA HIS A 37 2.64 -5.57 10.21
C HIS A 37 4.09 -5.14 9.88
N GLU A 38 4.35 -4.61 8.68
CA GLU A 38 5.69 -4.22 8.24
C GLU A 38 5.63 -2.90 7.46
N VAL A 39 6.73 -2.15 7.52
CA VAL A 39 6.97 -0.97 6.69
C VAL A 39 8.40 -1.01 6.13
N LEU A 40 8.63 -0.31 5.02
CA LEU A 40 9.96 -0.03 4.48
C LEU A 40 10.36 1.42 4.76
N VAL A 41 11.65 1.61 4.97
CA VAL A 41 12.29 2.92 5.06
C VAL A 41 13.49 2.94 4.13
N TYR A 42 13.59 3.97 3.28
CA TYR A 42 14.76 4.16 2.44
C TYR A 42 15.99 4.50 3.28
N GLU A 43 17.14 3.99 2.85
CA GLU A 43 18.43 4.23 3.50
C GLU A 43 19.19 5.42 2.91
N GLU A 44 18.82 5.83 1.69
CA GLU A 44 19.47 6.93 1.00
C GLU A 44 18.96 8.29 1.47
N VAL A 45 19.86 9.27 1.52
CA VAL A 45 19.52 10.67 1.79
C VAL A 45 18.85 11.30 0.57
N VAL A 46 19.30 10.95 -0.63
CA VAL A 46 18.73 11.40 -1.90
C VAL A 46 18.14 10.20 -2.61
N LEU A 47 16.85 10.25 -2.90
CA LEU A 47 16.18 9.23 -3.70
C LEU A 47 16.33 9.58 -5.18
N ASP A 48 16.96 8.70 -5.94
CA ASP A 48 17.13 8.85 -7.38
C ASP A 48 16.02 8.09 -8.11
N ALA A 49 15.26 8.78 -8.96
CA ALA A 49 14.22 8.17 -9.77
C ALA A 49 14.80 7.26 -10.88
N ALA A 50 16.04 7.48 -11.29
CA ALA A 50 16.74 6.73 -12.34
C ALA A 50 17.47 5.49 -11.81
N SER A 51 17.46 5.27 -10.49
CA SER A 51 18.19 4.16 -9.86
C SER A 51 17.31 3.42 -8.84
N PRO A 52 17.51 2.12 -8.63
CA PRO A 52 16.92 1.44 -7.48
C PRO A 52 17.51 2.02 -6.17
N ASN A 53 16.64 2.35 -5.22
CA ASN A 53 17.06 2.91 -3.92
C ASN A 53 17.08 1.81 -2.85
N ARG A 54 18.11 1.78 -2.00
CA ARG A 54 18.18 0.84 -0.88
C ARG A 54 17.14 1.18 0.19
N TYR A 55 16.58 0.14 0.79
CA TYR A 55 15.62 0.25 1.86
C TYR A 55 15.86 -0.87 2.88
N ARG A 56 15.37 -0.66 4.09
CA ARG A 56 15.28 -1.69 5.12
C ARG A 56 13.82 -1.90 5.53
N ARG A 57 13.52 -3.12 5.96
CA ARG A 57 12.20 -3.49 6.48
C ARG A 57 12.18 -3.34 8.00
N ILE A 58 11.07 -2.83 8.51
CA ILE A 58 10.82 -2.63 9.94
C ILE A 58 9.49 -3.31 10.26
N GLU A 59 9.52 -4.26 11.18
CA GLU A 59 8.30 -4.86 11.76
C GLU A 59 7.64 -3.86 12.72
N ILE A 60 6.32 -3.78 12.69
CA ILE A 60 5.53 -2.97 13.62
C ILE A 60 5.24 -3.82 14.87
N PRO A 61 5.82 -3.50 16.04
CA PRO A 61 5.57 -4.24 17.26
C PRO A 61 4.10 -4.19 17.68
N ALA A 62 3.68 -5.14 18.51
CA ALA A 62 2.32 -5.17 19.06
C ALA A 62 1.98 -3.94 19.92
N ASP A 63 2.98 -3.35 20.60
CA ASP A 63 2.86 -2.10 21.36
C ASP A 63 3.04 -0.83 20.51
N GLY A 64 3.24 -1.01 19.20
CA GLY A 64 3.20 0.02 18.17
C GLY A 64 4.56 0.61 17.77
N LEU A 65 4.64 1.07 16.53
CA LEU A 65 5.81 1.78 15.99
C LEU A 65 5.53 3.28 16.00
N THR A 66 6.43 4.09 16.57
CA THR A 66 6.33 5.55 16.47
C THR A 66 7.03 6.05 15.21
N LEU A 67 6.23 6.50 14.23
CA LEU A 67 6.71 7.20 13.05
C LEU A 67 7.26 8.57 13.44
N GLN A 68 8.32 8.99 12.74
CA GLN A 68 8.99 10.28 12.98
C GLN A 68 8.72 11.25 11.83
N PRO A 69 8.70 12.57 12.11
CA PRO A 69 8.66 13.59 11.06
C PRO A 69 9.87 13.52 10.13
N ASN A 70 9.72 14.06 8.92
CA ASN A 70 10.76 14.10 7.86
C ASN A 70 11.25 12.73 7.37
N GLN A 71 10.49 11.67 7.64
CA GLN A 71 10.77 10.32 7.16
C GLN A 71 9.58 9.80 6.36
N LEU A 72 9.86 9.24 5.18
CA LEU A 72 8.89 8.46 4.41
C LEU A 72 8.92 7.01 4.89
N TYR A 73 7.74 6.47 5.15
CA TYR A 73 7.51 5.06 5.44
C TYR A 73 6.62 4.47 4.34
N LEU A 74 7.04 3.37 3.71
CA LEU A 74 6.19 2.63 2.79
C LEU A 74 5.54 1.46 3.54
N GLY A 75 4.23 1.44 3.63
CA GLY A 75 3.48 0.29 4.13
C GLY A 75 2.73 -0.41 3.01
N ARG A 76 1.93 -1.40 3.37
CA ARG A 76 0.89 -1.93 2.49
C ARG A 76 -0.38 -2.24 3.25
N THR A 77 -1.47 -2.42 2.52
CA THR A 77 -2.70 -2.99 3.08
C THR A 77 -2.52 -4.48 3.36
N VAL A 78 -3.25 -4.99 4.36
CA VAL A 78 -3.41 -6.44 4.57
C VAL A 78 -4.24 -7.02 3.43
N GLU A 79 -5.31 -6.33 3.08
CA GLU A 79 -6.26 -6.79 2.08
C GLU A 79 -5.66 -6.72 0.68
N TYR A 80 -5.84 -7.82 -0.04
CA TYR A 80 -5.65 -7.94 -1.47
C TYR A 80 -6.97 -7.59 -2.15
N THR A 81 -6.93 -6.68 -3.13
CA THR A 81 -8.14 -6.28 -3.87
C THR A 81 -8.03 -6.69 -5.33
N GLU A 82 -9.15 -7.07 -5.95
CA GLU A 82 -9.28 -7.27 -7.40
C GLU A 82 -10.44 -6.39 -7.88
N THR A 83 -10.26 -5.74 -9.02
CA THR A 83 -11.29 -4.84 -9.57
C THR A 83 -11.57 -5.12 -11.04
N HIS A 84 -12.84 -5.35 -11.36
CA HIS A 84 -13.34 -5.54 -12.71
C HIS A 84 -14.51 -4.55 -12.94
N ASP A 85 -14.49 -3.83 -14.05
CA ASP A 85 -15.49 -2.82 -14.45
C ASP A 85 -15.66 -1.60 -13.52
N VAL A 86 -14.77 -1.44 -12.55
CA VAL A 86 -14.75 -0.28 -11.64
C VAL A 86 -13.35 0.25 -11.48
N VAL A 87 -13.26 1.54 -11.17
CA VAL A 87 -12.01 2.23 -10.87
C VAL A 87 -11.89 2.35 -9.35
N PRO A 88 -10.95 1.62 -8.72
CA PRO A 88 -10.65 1.77 -7.30
C PRO A 88 -9.98 3.11 -7.01
N MET A 89 -10.34 3.69 -5.87
CA MET A 89 -9.71 4.89 -5.33
C MET A 89 -9.40 4.67 -3.86
N ILE A 90 -8.22 5.11 -3.40
CA ILE A 90 -7.85 5.01 -1.99
C ILE A 90 -7.63 6.38 -1.39
N GLN A 91 -8.07 6.53 -0.14
CA GLN A 91 -7.90 7.73 0.65
C GLN A 91 -7.49 7.39 2.09
N GLY A 92 -6.58 8.18 2.65
CA GLY A 92 -6.28 8.14 4.09
C GLY A 92 -7.52 8.47 4.94
N ARG A 93 -7.57 7.93 6.17
CA ARG A 93 -8.71 8.21 7.07
C ARG A 93 -8.59 9.59 7.71
N SER A 94 -9.72 10.30 7.80
CA SER A 94 -9.76 11.63 8.45
C SER A 94 -9.22 11.60 9.88
N SER A 95 -9.46 10.51 10.63
CA SER A 95 -8.96 10.33 11.99
C SER A 95 -7.43 10.36 12.06
N LEU A 96 -6.73 9.79 11.07
CA LEU A 96 -5.26 9.81 11.01
C LEU A 96 -4.73 11.16 10.56
N GLY A 97 -5.41 11.80 9.60
CA GLY A 97 -5.07 13.16 9.20
C GLY A 97 -5.13 14.16 10.37
N ARG A 98 -6.08 13.96 11.31
CA ARG A 98 -6.19 14.78 12.54
C ARG A 98 -5.07 14.53 13.56
N LEU A 99 -4.38 13.39 13.49
CA LEU A 99 -3.14 13.14 14.23
C LEU A 99 -1.90 13.70 13.51
N GLY A 100 -2.06 14.28 12.32
CA GLY A 100 -0.97 14.72 11.47
C GLY A 100 -0.26 13.57 10.73
N LEU A 101 -0.89 12.39 10.64
CA LEU A 101 -0.42 11.28 9.80
C LEU A 101 -1.11 11.33 8.44
N PHE A 102 -0.32 11.52 7.40
CA PHE A 102 -0.77 11.51 6.02
C PHE A 102 -0.45 10.16 5.40
N VAL A 103 -1.47 9.55 4.81
CA VAL A 103 -1.39 8.26 4.12
C VAL A 103 -1.78 8.52 2.67
N ASN A 104 -0.77 8.54 1.80
CA ASN A 104 -0.91 8.75 0.37
C ASN A 104 -0.62 7.42 -0.34
N PRO A 105 -1.61 6.77 -0.94
CA PRO A 105 -1.38 5.50 -1.64
C PRO A 105 -0.83 5.75 -3.05
N GLY A 106 0.36 6.34 -3.23
CA GLY A 106 1.02 6.49 -4.55
C GLY A 106 0.23 7.23 -5.66
N GLY A 107 -0.87 7.89 -5.29
CA GLY A 107 -1.90 8.42 -6.18
C GLY A 107 -3.28 7.89 -5.79
N SER A 108 -4.27 8.77 -5.63
CA SER A 108 -5.61 8.33 -5.19
C SER A 108 -6.35 7.45 -6.20
N LEU A 109 -5.84 7.33 -7.44
CA LEU A 109 -6.44 6.62 -8.56
C LEU A 109 -5.74 5.29 -8.77
N GLY A 110 -6.47 4.19 -8.58
CA GLY A 110 -6.03 2.88 -9.05
C GLY A 110 -6.59 2.59 -10.44
N ASP A 111 -5.77 1.97 -11.27
CA ASP A 111 -6.18 1.58 -12.61
C ASP A 111 -7.28 0.52 -12.59
N ALA A 112 -8.21 0.59 -13.55
CA ALA A 112 -9.20 -0.45 -13.74
C ALA A 112 -8.52 -1.78 -14.09
N GLY A 113 -8.90 -2.87 -13.44
CA GLY A 113 -8.19 -4.16 -13.61
C GLY A 113 -7.01 -4.35 -12.65
N TYR A 114 -6.71 -3.38 -11.78
CA TYR A 114 -5.69 -3.58 -10.75
C TYR A 114 -6.10 -4.68 -9.76
N CYS A 115 -5.13 -5.55 -9.48
CA CYS A 115 -5.19 -6.64 -8.53
C CYS A 115 -3.96 -6.56 -7.61
N GLY A 116 -4.12 -6.54 -6.29
CA GLY A 116 -2.98 -6.38 -5.41
C GLY A 116 -3.30 -5.86 -4.03
N THR A 117 -2.28 -5.87 -3.17
CA THR A 117 -2.22 -5.07 -1.95
C THR A 117 -1.73 -3.67 -2.28
N TRP A 118 -2.30 -2.67 -1.61
CA TRP A 118 -2.00 -1.28 -1.91
C TRP A 118 -0.79 -0.80 -1.14
N THR A 119 0.23 -0.28 -1.84
CA THR A 119 1.34 0.43 -1.19
C THR A 119 0.84 1.73 -0.59
N LEU A 120 1.27 2.01 0.64
CA LEU A 120 0.89 3.18 1.43
C LEU A 120 2.11 4.06 1.67
N GLU A 121 2.12 5.28 1.17
CA GLU A 121 3.16 6.27 1.47
C GLU A 121 2.73 7.06 2.72
N MET A 122 3.43 6.84 3.82
CA MET A 122 3.09 7.40 5.12
C MET A 122 4.16 8.40 5.56
N HIS A 123 3.73 9.60 5.93
CA HIS A 123 4.57 10.59 6.59
C HIS A 123 3.76 11.34 7.64
N CYS A 124 4.43 11.84 8.67
CA CYS A 124 3.77 12.50 9.79
C CYS A 124 4.37 13.87 10.08
N VAL A 125 3.52 14.81 10.52
CA VAL A 125 3.93 16.16 10.96
C VAL A 125 4.39 16.14 12.42
N GLN A 126 3.72 15.35 13.25
CA GLN A 126 4.10 15.07 14.63
C GLN A 126 4.47 13.59 14.74
N PRO A 127 5.26 13.16 15.73
CA PRO A 127 5.46 11.73 15.97
C PRO A 127 4.11 11.03 16.20
N VAL A 128 3.78 10.04 15.37
CA VAL A 128 2.52 9.29 15.44
C VAL A 128 2.82 7.81 15.66
N ARG A 129 2.17 7.19 16.65
CA ARG A 129 2.24 5.75 16.87
C ARG A 129 1.20 5.02 16.04
N ILE A 130 1.67 4.02 15.28
CA ILE A 130 0.85 3.12 14.47
C ILE A 130 0.93 1.69 15.01
N TYR A 131 -0.05 0.87 14.66
CA TYR A 131 -0.18 -0.50 15.14
C TYR A 131 -0.48 -1.45 13.96
N PRO A 132 -0.01 -2.71 14.01
CA PRO A 132 -0.36 -3.69 12.99
C PRO A 132 -1.88 -3.94 12.98
N GLY A 133 -2.47 -4.10 11.80
CA GLY A 133 -3.89 -4.39 11.63
C GLY A 133 -4.84 -3.20 11.83
N MET A 134 -4.34 -2.01 12.19
CA MET A 134 -5.20 -0.83 12.32
C MET A 134 -5.79 -0.43 10.96
N GLU A 135 -7.06 -0.02 10.94
CA GLU A 135 -7.69 0.58 9.75
C GLU A 135 -6.98 1.89 9.39
N VAL A 136 -6.26 1.91 8.27
CA VAL A 136 -5.29 2.96 7.90
C VAL A 136 -5.77 3.83 6.75
N CYS A 137 -6.45 3.24 5.78
CA CYS A 137 -7.04 3.94 4.65
C CYS A 137 -8.42 3.34 4.35
N GLN A 138 -9.09 3.91 3.36
CA GLN A 138 -10.35 3.41 2.86
C GLN A 138 -10.29 3.35 1.34
N ILE A 139 -10.93 2.34 0.76
CA ILE A 139 -11.11 2.16 -0.67
C ILE A 139 -12.56 2.44 -1.06
N TYR A 140 -12.76 3.12 -2.17
CA TYR A 140 -14.07 3.36 -2.78
C TYR A 140 -13.96 3.21 -4.29
N TYR A 141 -15.10 3.04 -4.96
CA TYR A 141 -15.09 2.61 -6.36
C TYR A 141 -15.99 3.49 -7.21
N TRP A 142 -15.46 3.92 -8.36
CA TRP A 142 -16.25 4.57 -9.40
C TRP A 142 -16.61 3.56 -10.48
N GLY A 143 -17.89 3.52 -10.84
CA GLY A 143 -18.32 2.87 -12.08
C GLY A 143 -17.70 3.55 -13.29
N MET A 144 -17.18 2.73 -14.20
CA MET A 144 -16.55 3.14 -15.44
C MET A 144 -17.56 3.09 -16.60
N GLU A 145 -17.48 4.04 -17.52
CA GLU A 145 -18.29 4.07 -18.73
C GLU A 145 -17.42 3.72 -19.95
N GLY A 146 -17.95 2.91 -20.87
CA GLY A 146 -17.21 2.39 -22.01
C GLY A 146 -16.37 1.15 -21.69
N THR A 147 -15.52 0.75 -22.65
CA THR A 147 -14.57 -0.36 -22.47
C THR A 147 -13.18 0.21 -22.26
N CYS A 148 -12.39 -0.40 -21.36
CA CYS A 148 -10.98 -0.08 -21.19
C CYS A 148 -10.17 -1.37 -21.24
N GLN A 149 -8.90 -1.27 -21.62
CA GLN A 149 -7.95 -2.34 -21.34
C GLN A 149 -7.66 -2.35 -19.84
N GLY A 150 -7.63 -3.54 -19.26
CA GLY A 150 -7.28 -3.70 -17.85
C GLY A 150 -5.81 -3.35 -17.61
N TYR A 151 -5.50 -2.94 -16.38
CA TYR A 151 -4.14 -2.71 -15.93
C TYR A 151 -3.27 -3.95 -16.14
N ASP A 152 -2.21 -3.79 -16.92
CA ASP A 152 -1.25 -4.85 -17.23
C ASP A 152 0.17 -4.28 -17.12
N SER A 153 0.64 -4.15 -15.89
CA SER A 153 1.98 -3.64 -15.58
C SER A 153 2.72 -4.64 -14.72
N GLU A 154 3.89 -5.05 -15.20
CA GLU A 154 4.81 -5.92 -14.45
C GLU A 154 5.35 -5.30 -13.16
N LYS A 155 5.20 -3.97 -12.99
CA LYS A 155 5.77 -3.27 -11.84
C LYS A 155 5.05 -3.63 -10.53
N TYR A 156 3.71 -3.59 -10.56
CA TYR A 156 2.89 -3.57 -9.34
C TYR A 156 1.63 -4.45 -9.41
N GLN A 157 1.29 -5.00 -10.57
CA GLN A 157 0.14 -5.89 -10.72
C GLN A 157 0.35 -7.19 -9.93
N ASN A 158 -0.72 -7.70 -9.31
CA ASN A 158 -0.74 -8.86 -8.42
C ASN A 158 0.22 -8.77 -7.22
N SER A 159 0.62 -7.55 -6.81
CA SER A 159 1.55 -7.39 -5.69
C SER A 159 0.95 -7.90 -4.37
N ARG A 160 1.77 -8.61 -3.59
CA ARG A 160 1.47 -9.06 -2.23
C ARG A 160 2.49 -8.56 -1.20
N ASP A 161 3.41 -7.71 -1.63
CA ASP A 161 4.50 -7.19 -0.81
C ASP A 161 4.54 -5.66 -0.90
N ILE A 162 5.27 -5.03 0.02
CA ILE A 162 5.52 -3.60 -0.01
C ILE A 162 6.49 -3.34 -1.16
N LYS A 163 5.99 -2.81 -2.28
CA LYS A 163 6.81 -2.54 -3.46
C LYS A 163 7.41 -1.13 -3.40
N PRO A 164 8.75 -1.00 -3.35
CA PRO A 164 9.41 0.28 -3.60
C PRO A 164 9.16 0.75 -5.04
N SER A 165 9.49 2.02 -5.29
CA SER A 165 9.37 2.60 -6.63
C SER A 165 10.24 1.86 -7.65
N GLN A 166 9.65 1.55 -8.80
CA GLN A 166 10.32 1.04 -10.00
C GLN A 166 10.38 2.09 -11.12
N MET A 167 10.35 3.38 -10.76
CA MET A 167 10.40 4.49 -11.72
C MET A 167 11.61 4.39 -12.67
N PHE A 168 12.74 3.87 -12.19
CA PHE A 168 13.96 3.68 -12.98
C PHE A 168 13.74 2.84 -14.25
N ARG A 169 12.77 1.92 -14.24
CA ARG A 169 12.39 1.12 -15.42
C ARG A 169 11.76 1.98 -16.52
N GLU A 170 11.04 3.04 -16.16
CA GLU A 170 10.48 4.00 -17.13
C GLU A 170 11.56 4.89 -17.74
N LEU A 171 12.64 5.10 -17.00
CA LEU A 171 13.81 5.86 -17.45
C LEU A 171 14.82 5.00 -18.21
N GLY A 172 14.50 3.72 -18.46
CA GLY A 172 15.32 2.81 -19.27
C GLY A 172 16.52 2.22 -18.54
N ALA A 173 16.60 2.33 -17.21
CA ALA A 173 17.64 1.68 -16.43
C ALA A 173 17.25 0.22 -16.13
N GLU A 174 18.18 -0.71 -16.34
CA GLU A 174 18.04 -2.07 -15.82
C GLU A 174 18.34 -2.05 -14.32
N GLY A 175 17.44 -2.62 -13.52
CA GLY A 175 17.67 -2.72 -12.08
C GLY A 175 18.82 -3.66 -11.83
N SER A 176 20.02 -3.14 -11.52
CA SER A 176 21.07 -3.99 -10.98
C SER A 176 20.56 -4.49 -9.63
N ASP A 177 20.33 -5.80 -9.53
CA ASP A 177 19.86 -6.47 -8.33
C ASP A 177 20.99 -6.49 -7.27
N GLN A 178 21.35 -5.31 -6.79
CA GLN A 178 22.34 -5.09 -5.72
C GLN A 178 21.66 -4.99 -4.36
N GLN A 179 20.39 -5.40 -4.25
CA GLN A 179 19.77 -5.59 -2.94
C GLN A 179 20.47 -6.76 -2.27
N LEU A 180 21.35 -6.44 -1.32
CA LEU A 180 21.92 -7.42 -0.42
C LEU A 180 20.77 -7.98 0.42
N GLU A 181 20.41 -9.24 0.18
CA GLU A 181 19.62 -10.00 1.14
C GLU A 181 20.43 -10.09 2.44
N LEU A 182 20.02 -9.36 3.48
CA LEU A 182 20.57 -9.54 4.80
C LEU A 182 20.13 -10.90 5.33
N LYS A 183 21.02 -11.89 5.22
CA LYS A 183 20.85 -13.22 5.82
C LYS A 183 21.05 -13.12 7.33
N PHE A 184 20.01 -12.75 8.05
CA PHE A 184 20.03 -12.65 9.51
C PHE A 184 20.46 -13.97 10.19
N ASP A 185 20.16 -15.13 9.58
CA ASP A 185 20.59 -16.43 10.08
C ASP A 185 22.12 -16.62 10.06
N GLU A 186 22.83 -16.06 9.08
CA GLU A 186 24.30 -16.15 9.02
C GLU A 186 24.97 -15.24 10.06
N LEU A 187 24.38 -14.09 10.38
CA LEU A 187 24.87 -13.16 11.41
C LEU A 187 24.68 -13.70 12.84
N LEU A 188 23.62 -14.48 13.08
CA LEU A 188 23.37 -15.10 14.39
C LEU A 188 24.25 -16.33 14.66
N HIS A 189 24.73 -17.01 13.62
CA HIS A 189 25.57 -18.20 13.74
C HIS A 189 27.08 -17.94 13.63
N GLY A 190 27.49 -16.74 13.19
CA GLY A 190 28.91 -16.33 13.14
C GLY A 190 29.49 -15.81 14.47
N ALA A 191 28.68 -15.68 15.53
CA ALA A 191 29.08 -15.15 16.84
C ALA A 191 29.31 -16.24 17.90
N ARG A 192 29.83 -17.41 17.52
CA ARG A 192 30.30 -18.46 18.44
C ARG A 192 31.78 -18.74 18.25
#